data_AF-A0A502GYR9-F1
#
_entry.id   AF-A0A502GYR9-F1
#
_cell.length_a   1.000
_cell.length_b   1.000
_cell.length_c   1.000
_cell.angle_alpha   90.00
_cell.angle_beta   90.00
_cell.angle_gamma   90.00
#
_symmetry.space_group_name_H-M   'P 1'
#
loop_
_entity.id
_entity.type
_entity.pdbx_description
1 polymer ?
#
loop_
_entity_poly.entity_id
_entity_poly.type
_entity_poly.pdbx_seq_one_letter_code
_entity_poly.pdbx_strand_id
1 'polypeptide(L)'
;MKQATEPLVLLECLVAGTSHRRPEIDEVEPSLQVGQALLLTREPDSHYDDWAVQVHTHPTTHPANVWLGYLPETQNETVARLLDAGFAIEARLNHKAWEDDWLHLDIEVLMNR
;
A
#
# COMPACT_ATOMS: atom_id res chain seq x y z
N MET A 1 -9.12 4.10 31.73
CA MET A 1 -8.10 3.63 30.77
C MET A 1 -8.72 3.77 29.40
N LYS A 2 -8.16 4.57 28.48
CA LYS A 2 -8.64 4.60 27.10
C LYS A 2 -8.24 3.26 26.48
N GLN A 3 -9.20 2.41 26.10
CA GLN A 3 -8.89 1.29 25.21
C GLN A 3 -8.25 1.89 23.96
N ALA A 4 -7.05 1.43 23.60
CA ALA A 4 -6.54 1.69 22.27
C ALA A 4 -7.48 0.98 21.32
N THR A 5 -8.27 1.74 20.56
CA THR A 5 -9.15 1.16 19.55
C THR A 5 -8.26 0.60 18.46
N GLU A 6 -8.27 -0.70 18.26
CA GLU A 6 -7.58 -1.30 17.11
C GLU A 6 -8.14 -0.71 15.81
N PRO A 7 -7.27 -0.41 14.83
CA PRO A 7 -7.72 0.11 13.54
C PRO A 7 -8.66 -0.90 12.87
N LEU A 8 -9.62 -0.39 12.10
CA LEU A 8 -10.50 -1.24 11.31
C LEU A 8 -9.74 -1.71 10.06
N VAL A 9 -9.60 -3.02 9.90
CA VAL A 9 -9.16 -3.62 8.64
C VAL A 9 -10.29 -3.52 7.61
N LEU A 10 -10.03 -2.84 6.51
CA LEU A 10 -10.98 -2.66 5.40
C LEU A 10 -10.79 -3.70 4.29
N LEU A 11 -9.53 -4.08 4.05
CA LEU A 11 -9.12 -4.93 2.95
C LEU A 11 -7.79 -5.61 3.30
N GLU A 12 -7.69 -6.90 3.00
CA GLU A 12 -6.41 -7.63 2.93
C GLU A 12 -6.16 -7.98 1.46
N CYS A 13 -4.99 -7.63 0.93
CA CYS A 13 -4.68 -7.89 -0.47
C CYS A 13 -3.18 -7.92 -0.74
N LEU A 14 -2.81 -8.46 -1.90
CA LEU A 14 -1.46 -8.34 -2.45
C LEU A 14 -1.24 -6.94 -3.05
N VAL A 15 0.02 -6.48 -3.07
CA VAL A 15 0.42 -5.29 -3.84
C VAL A 15 0.65 -5.70 -5.29
N ALA A 16 -0.16 -5.16 -6.20
CA ALA A 16 -0.10 -5.47 -7.62
C ALA A 16 1.02 -4.70 -8.32
N GLY A 17 1.61 -5.29 -9.36
CA GLY A 17 2.55 -4.62 -10.25
C GLY A 17 3.97 -4.41 -9.70
N THR A 18 4.34 -5.10 -8.61
CA THR A 18 5.68 -5.02 -8.00
C THR A 18 6.80 -5.37 -8.98
N SER A 19 6.58 -6.28 -9.92
CA SER A 19 7.52 -6.62 -11.00
C SER A 19 7.92 -5.43 -11.89
N HIS A 20 7.04 -4.42 -12.02
CA HIS A 20 7.30 -3.24 -12.82
C HIS A 20 8.06 -2.14 -12.06
N ARG A 21 8.44 -2.37 -10.79
CA ARG A 21 9.05 -1.37 -9.89
C ARG A 21 10.56 -1.56 -9.70
N ARG A 22 11.23 -2.27 -10.62
CA ARG A 22 12.69 -2.41 -10.60
C ARG A 22 13.37 -1.21 -11.28
N PRO A 23 14.53 -0.76 -10.77
CA PRO A 23 15.34 -1.39 -9.71
C PRO A 23 14.95 -1.02 -8.27
N GLU A 24 14.06 -0.04 -8.06
CA GLU A 24 13.78 0.55 -6.75
C GLU A 24 13.26 -0.48 -5.74
N ILE A 25 12.46 -1.44 -6.20
CA ILE A 25 11.94 -2.51 -5.34
C ILE A 25 13.04 -3.44 -4.84
N ASP A 26 14.09 -3.67 -5.63
CA ASP A 26 15.22 -4.52 -5.24
C ASP A 26 16.06 -3.84 -4.14
N GLU A 27 16.19 -2.52 -4.23
CA GLU A 27 16.94 -1.71 -3.27
C GLU A 27 16.19 -1.54 -1.95
N VAL A 28 14.86 -1.38 -2.01
CA VAL A 28 14.04 -1.14 -0.82
C VAL A 28 13.69 -2.42 -0.06
N GLU A 29 13.56 -3.56 -0.77
CA GLU A 29 13.12 -4.83 -0.20
C GLU A 29 13.84 -5.18 1.10
N PRO A 30 15.19 -5.15 1.21
CA PRO A 30 15.89 -5.52 2.45
C PRO A 30 15.54 -4.65 3.66
N SER A 31 15.05 -3.42 3.43
CA SER A 31 14.64 -2.49 4.48
C SER A 31 13.17 -2.64 4.91
N LEU A 32 12.34 -3.27 4.07
CA LEU A 32 10.91 -3.47 4.37
C LEU A 32 10.72 -4.43 5.54
N GLN A 33 9.95 -4.01 6.54
CA GLN A 33 9.62 -4.82 7.71
C GLN A 33 8.12 -5.11 7.81
N VAL A 34 7.77 -6.37 8.08
CA VAL A 34 6.40 -6.74 8.43
C VAL A 34 5.97 -5.95 9.66
N GLY A 35 4.74 -5.43 9.62
CA GLY A 35 4.15 -4.54 10.62
C GLY A 35 4.40 -3.05 10.38
N GLN A 36 5.28 -2.66 9.45
CA GLN A 36 5.50 -1.25 9.14
C GLN A 36 4.30 -0.62 8.43
N ALA A 37 4.11 0.67 8.66
CA ALA A 37 3.13 1.47 7.93
C ALA A 37 3.57 1.71 6.47
N LEU A 38 2.59 1.73 5.58
CA LEU A 38 2.69 2.04 4.17
C LEU A 38 1.69 3.15 3.85
N LEU A 39 2.04 4.00 2.89
CA LEU A 39 1.19 5.08 2.44
C LEU A 39 0.35 4.62 1.24
N LEU A 40 -0.93 4.98 1.26
CA LEU A 40 -1.82 4.86 0.11
C LEU A 40 -2.00 6.23 -0.55
N THR A 41 -1.82 6.31 -1.85
CA THR A 41 -1.92 7.57 -2.61
C THR A 41 -2.86 7.38 -3.80
N ARG A 42 -3.85 8.27 -3.92
CA ARG A 42 -4.73 8.30 -5.09
C ARG A 42 -3.98 8.76 -6.33
N GLU A 43 -4.25 8.08 -7.45
CA GLU A 43 -3.89 8.52 -8.80
C GLU A 43 -5.19 8.72 -9.60
N PRO A 44 -5.89 9.86 -9.42
CA PRO A 44 -7.22 10.09 -10.02
C PRO A 44 -7.17 10.37 -11.53
N ASP A 45 -5.99 10.64 -12.09
CA ASP A 45 -5.73 10.91 -13.51
C ASP A 45 -5.06 9.73 -14.24
N SER A 46 -5.12 8.54 -13.64
CA SER A 46 -4.71 7.29 -14.28
C SER A 46 -5.46 7.08 -15.59
N HIS A 47 -4.72 6.75 -16.65
CA HIS A 47 -5.31 6.47 -17.97
C HIS A 47 -5.82 5.02 -18.10
N TYR A 48 -5.55 4.18 -17.10
CA TYR A 48 -5.82 2.74 -17.13
C TYR A 48 -6.91 2.31 -16.15
N ASP A 49 -7.01 2.99 -15.01
CA ASP A 49 -7.89 2.61 -13.90
C ASP A 49 -8.31 3.85 -13.11
N ASP A 50 -9.59 4.22 -13.19
CA ASP A 50 -10.19 5.38 -12.53
C ASP A 50 -10.03 5.34 -10.98
N TRP A 51 -9.85 4.15 -10.42
CA TRP A 51 -9.75 3.91 -8.98
C TRP A 51 -8.32 3.58 -8.52
N ALA A 52 -7.31 3.86 -9.33
CA ALA A 52 -5.92 3.56 -9.02
C ALA A 52 -5.46 4.12 -7.65
N VAL A 53 -4.93 3.23 -6.81
CA VAL A 53 -4.34 3.57 -5.51
C VAL A 53 -2.93 3.01 -5.44
N GLN A 54 -1.94 3.89 -5.42
CA GLN A 54 -0.54 3.55 -5.28
C GLN A 54 -0.21 3.18 -3.83
N VAL A 55 0.69 2.21 -3.66
CA VAL A 55 1.24 1.78 -2.37
C VAL A 55 2.70 2.21 -2.28
N HIS A 56 3.04 2.97 -1.24
CA HIS A 56 4.37 3.52 -1.02
C HIS A 56 4.94 3.16 0.35
N THR A 57 6.27 3.17 0.48
CA THR A 57 6.94 3.11 1.79
C THR A 57 6.75 4.38 2.62
N HIS A 58 6.93 4.26 3.93
CA HIS A 58 6.98 5.38 4.88
C HIS A 58 8.43 5.55 5.40
N PRO A 59 8.94 6.77 5.70
CA PRO A 59 8.27 8.07 5.68
C PRO A 59 8.12 8.73 4.31
N THR A 60 7.21 9.71 4.22
CA THR A 60 6.90 10.50 3.01
C THR A 60 8.07 11.34 2.47
N THR A 61 9.21 11.33 3.16
CA THR A 61 10.43 12.06 2.79
C THR A 61 11.34 11.19 1.93
N HIS A 62 11.80 11.70 0.80
CA HIS A 62 12.85 11.05 0.01
C HIS A 62 14.15 10.92 0.85
N PRO A 63 14.89 9.78 0.79
CA PRO A 63 14.73 8.66 -0.14
C PRO A 63 13.64 7.63 0.19
N ALA A 64 12.88 7.79 1.27
CA ALA A 64 12.02 6.75 1.86
C ALA A 64 10.55 6.69 1.38
N ASN A 65 10.22 7.33 0.25
CA ASN A 65 8.91 7.22 -0.41
C ASN A 65 9.06 6.45 -1.74
N VAL A 66 9.30 5.15 -1.63
CA VAL A 66 9.46 4.25 -2.76
C VAL A 66 8.11 3.68 -3.16
N TRP A 67 7.81 3.71 -4.45
CA TRP A 67 6.58 3.19 -5.02
C TRP A 67 6.65 1.68 -5.22
N LEU A 68 5.91 0.95 -4.39
CA LEU A 68 5.91 -0.51 -4.34
C LEU A 68 4.97 -1.15 -5.36
N GLY A 69 3.90 -0.45 -5.76
CA GLY A 69 2.91 -0.94 -6.70
C GLY A 69 1.53 -0.32 -6.45
N TYR A 70 0.48 -1.09 -6.70
CA TYR A 70 -0.91 -0.64 -6.56
C TYR A 70 -1.73 -1.58 -5.67
N LEU A 71 -2.86 -1.10 -5.17
CA LEU A 71 -3.96 -1.99 -4.81
C LEU A 71 -4.50 -2.69 -6.07
N PRO A 72 -4.94 -3.96 -6.00
CA PRO A 72 -5.49 -4.66 -7.15
C PRO A 72 -6.75 -3.95 -7.69
N GLU A 73 -6.84 -3.79 -9.01
CA GLU A 73 -7.95 -3.12 -9.70
C GLU A 73 -9.33 -3.64 -9.26
N THR A 74 -9.46 -4.95 -9.04
CA THR A 74 -10.74 -5.57 -8.64
C THR A 74 -11.14 -5.28 -7.19
N GLN A 75 -10.31 -4.61 -6.40
CA GLN A 75 -10.49 -4.40 -4.96
C GLN A 75 -10.28 -2.94 -4.51
N ASN A 76 -9.81 -2.06 -5.38
CA ASN A 76 -9.35 -0.72 -5.00
C ASN A 76 -10.47 0.32 -4.87
N GLU A 77 -11.62 0.16 -5.54
CA GLU A 77 -12.67 1.18 -5.65
C GLU A 77 -13.13 1.71 -4.28
N THR A 78 -13.38 0.83 -3.32
CA THR A 78 -13.87 1.25 -1.99
C THR A 78 -12.82 2.08 -1.26
N VAL A 79 -11.55 1.67 -1.33
CA VAL A 79 -10.43 2.40 -0.71
C VAL A 79 -10.25 3.74 -1.42
N ALA A 80 -10.35 3.76 -2.75
CA ALA A 80 -10.21 4.96 -3.53
C ALA A 80 -11.27 6.02 -3.18
N ARG A 81 -12.53 5.62 -3.08
CA ARG A 81 -13.64 6.48 -2.65
C ARG A 81 -13.45 7.02 -1.24
N LEU A 82 -12.91 6.23 -0.33
CA LEU A 82 -12.61 6.67 1.04
C LEU A 82 -11.49 7.71 1.07
N LEU A 83 -10.43 7.51 0.29
CA LEU A 83 -9.36 8.50 0.12
C LEU A 83 -9.89 9.80 -0.52
N ASP A 84 -10.71 9.69 -1.57
CA ASP A 84 -11.34 10.84 -2.24
C ASP A 84 -12.28 11.61 -1.29
N ALA A 85 -12.91 10.93 -0.34
CA ALA A 85 -13.74 11.54 0.71
C ALA A 85 -12.93 12.10 1.90
N GLY A 86 -11.60 11.97 1.90
CA GLY A 86 -10.71 12.52 2.93
C GLY A 86 -10.61 11.68 4.21
N PHE A 87 -10.97 10.40 4.18
CA PHE A 87 -10.75 9.51 5.33
C PHE A 87 -9.25 9.24 5.52
N ALA A 88 -8.83 9.13 6.79
CA ALA A 88 -7.47 8.76 7.15
C ALA A 88 -7.29 7.24 7.00
N ILE A 89 -6.85 6.84 5.80
CA ILE A 89 -6.56 5.45 5.45
C ILE A 89 -5.04 5.27 5.31
N GLU A 90 -4.51 4.22 5.91
CA GLU A 90 -3.13 3.77 5.73
C GLU A 90 -3.10 2.28 5.38
N ALA A 91 -1.92 1.75 5.08
CA ALA A 91 -1.72 0.32 4.94
C ALA A 91 -0.64 -0.18 5.89
N ARG A 92 -0.64 -1.48 6.16
CA ARG A 92 0.39 -2.16 6.93
C ARG A 92 0.91 -3.35 6.15
N LEU A 93 2.23 -3.51 6.08
CA LEU A 93 2.84 -4.68 5.47
C LEU A 93 2.61 -5.91 6.37
N ASN A 94 1.97 -6.94 5.85
CA ASN A 94 1.68 -8.18 6.58
C ASN A 94 2.60 -9.33 6.20
N HIS A 95 3.01 -9.40 4.94
CA HIS A 95 3.86 -10.46 4.44
C HIS A 95 4.73 -9.96 3.29
N LYS A 96 5.93 -10.55 3.15
CA LYS A 96 6.88 -10.27 2.08
C LYS A 96 7.68 -11.52 1.74
N ALA A 97 7.72 -11.88 0.47
CA ALA A 97 8.54 -12.96 -0.06
C ALA A 97 8.95 -12.68 -1.51
N TRP A 98 10.15 -13.10 -1.91
CA TRP A 98 10.52 -13.14 -3.32
C TRP A 98 9.91 -14.39 -3.98
N GLU A 99 9.22 -14.19 -5.09
CA GLU A 99 8.66 -15.24 -5.94
C GLU A 99 9.27 -15.08 -7.34
N ASP A 100 10.22 -15.96 -7.70
CA ASP A 100 11.02 -15.86 -8.93
C ASP A 100 11.58 -14.45 -9.19
N ASP A 101 10.96 -13.69 -10.09
CA ASP A 101 11.40 -12.36 -10.54
C ASP A 101 10.59 -11.19 -9.95
N TRP A 102 9.63 -11.45 -9.06
CA TRP A 102 8.79 -10.42 -8.46
C TRP A 102 8.69 -10.53 -6.94
N LEU A 103 8.45 -9.39 -6.30
CA LEU A 103 8.31 -9.31 -4.85
C LEU A 103 6.82 -9.47 -4.49
N HIS A 104 6.48 -10.57 -3.83
CA HIS A 104 5.17 -10.78 -3.23
C HIS A 104 5.08 -9.96 -1.95
N LEU A 105 4.09 -9.06 -1.87
CA LEU A 105 3.78 -8.26 -0.69
C LEU A 105 2.29 -8.41 -0.38
N ASP A 106 1.93 -8.85 0.82
CA ASP A 106 0.55 -8.76 1.31
C ASP A 106 0.43 -7.62 2.32
N ILE A 107 -0.65 -6.87 2.23
CA ILE A 107 -0.93 -5.71 3.08
C ILE A 107 -2.34 -5.77 3.65
N GLU A 108 -2.52 -5.12 4.80
CA GLU A 108 -3.82 -4.70 5.30
C GLU A 108 -4.03 -3.22 5.01
N VAL A 109 -5.20 -2.84 4.52
CA VAL A 109 -5.68 -1.46 4.47
C VAL A 109 -6.45 -1.16 5.74
N LEU A 110 -6.07 -0.09 6.43
CA LEU A 110 -6.49 0.24 7.79
C LEU A 110 -7.15 1.61 7.83
N MET A 111 -8.25 1.70 8.58
CA MET A 111 -8.89 2.97 8.95
C MET A 111 -8.72 3.21 10.45
N ASN A 112 -8.10 4.34 10.80
CA ASN A 112 -7.97 4.78 12.18
C ASN A 112 -9.31 5.30 12.72
N ARG A 113 -9.66 4.91 13.96
CA ARG A 113 -10.95 5.20 14.61
C ARG A 113 -10.82 6.19 15.77
#